data_AF-A0A4P5W6N3-F1
#
_entry.id   AF-A0A4P5W6N3-F1
#
_cell.length_a   1.000
_cell.length_b   1.000
_cell.length_c   1.000
_cell.angle_alpha   90.00
_cell.angle_beta   90.00
_cell.angle_gamma   90.00
#
_symmetry.space_group_name_H-M   'P 1'
#
loop_
_entity.id
_entity.type
_entity.pdbx_description
1 polymer ?
#
loop_
_entity_poly.entity_id
_entity_poly.type
_entity_poly.pdbx_seq_one_letter_code
_entity_poly.pdbx_strand_id
1 'polypeptide(L)'
;MDYPKKTCSIERLVTHEKLVQATITGRKTQQRRNGVYGYPNETFDLDGKTFVVTELYQQRLGDMTDADAQAEGYPSLEMYRDLILKMHGGMEWNDDASAWVHCFKAQEKTLQARSFKVAHIIRLYDSHAATLLKQL
;
A
#
# COMPACT_ATOMS: atom_id res chain seq x y z
N MET A 1 7.27 -8.43 -17.91
CA MET A 1 6.61 -9.59 -17.26
C MET A 1 5.24 -9.72 -17.88
N ASP A 2 4.92 -10.91 -18.39
CA ASP A 2 3.60 -11.21 -18.94
C ASP A 2 2.79 -11.91 -17.84
N TYR A 3 1.87 -11.18 -17.22
CA TYR A 3 1.00 -11.71 -16.16
C TYR A 3 -0.29 -12.24 -16.76
N PRO A 4 -0.90 -13.30 -16.19
CA PRO A 4 -2.19 -13.77 -16.67
C PRO A 4 -3.27 -12.69 -16.44
N LYS A 5 -4.37 -12.81 -17.17
CA LYS A 5 -5.53 -11.92 -17.02
C LYS A 5 -6.03 -11.94 -15.57
N LYS A 6 -6.45 -10.76 -15.08
CA LYS A 6 -7.14 -10.65 -13.79
C LYS A 6 -8.38 -11.53 -13.75
N THR A 7 -8.55 -12.16 -12.61
CA THR A 7 -9.72 -12.99 -12.28
C THR A 7 -10.71 -12.27 -11.37
N CYS A 8 -10.28 -11.16 -10.76
CA CYS A 8 -11.08 -10.32 -9.89
C CYS A 8 -10.55 -8.88 -9.88
N SER A 9 -11.30 -7.97 -9.26
CA SER A 9 -10.93 -6.58 -9.14
C SER A 9 -9.99 -6.34 -7.94
N ILE A 10 -9.12 -5.33 -8.02
CA ILE A 10 -8.11 -5.07 -6.99
C ILE A 10 -8.73 -4.58 -5.67
N GLU A 11 -9.92 -3.99 -5.73
CA GLU A 11 -10.70 -3.54 -4.57
C GLU A 11 -11.14 -4.72 -3.67
N ARG A 12 -11.14 -5.94 -4.23
CA ARG A 12 -11.44 -7.18 -3.50
C ARG A 12 -10.19 -7.90 -3.01
N LEU A 13 -9.02 -7.28 -3.14
CA LEU A 13 -7.75 -7.88 -2.73
C LEU A 13 -7.73 -8.12 -1.22
N VAL A 14 -8.12 -7.15 -0.39
CA VAL A 14 -8.19 -7.30 1.09
C VAL A 14 -9.57 -6.88 1.57
N THR A 15 -10.38 -7.84 2.02
CA THR A 15 -11.81 -7.60 2.34
C THR A 15 -12.18 -7.83 3.79
N HIS A 16 -11.44 -8.68 4.51
CA HIS A 16 -11.76 -8.99 5.90
C HIS A 16 -11.27 -7.87 6.81
N GLU A 17 -12.16 -7.30 7.64
CA GLU A 17 -11.91 -6.10 8.46
C GLU A 17 -10.62 -6.18 9.28
N LYS A 18 -10.37 -7.29 9.97
CA LYS A 18 -9.12 -7.50 10.73
C LYS A 18 -7.86 -7.40 9.86
N LEU A 19 -7.90 -7.89 8.62
CA LEU A 19 -6.78 -7.83 7.68
C LEU A 19 -6.65 -6.45 7.06
N VAL A 20 -7.76 -5.74 6.83
CA VAL A 20 -7.75 -4.33 6.42
C VAL A 20 -7.00 -3.49 7.46
N GLN A 21 -7.34 -3.64 8.74
CA GLN A 21 -6.65 -2.95 9.83
C GLN A 21 -5.17 -3.36 9.97
N ALA A 22 -4.84 -4.64 9.74
CA ALA A 22 -3.45 -5.09 9.70
C ALA A 22 -2.65 -4.45 8.56
N THR A 23 -3.26 -4.28 7.38
CA THR A 23 -2.64 -3.59 6.23
C THR A 23 -2.45 -2.10 6.53
N ILE A 24 -3.46 -1.43 7.09
CA ILE A 24 -3.40 -0.01 7.44
C ILE A 24 -2.27 0.26 8.45
N THR A 25 -2.11 -0.61 9.44
CA THR A 25 -1.05 -0.53 10.46
C THR A 25 0.32 -1.04 9.99
N GLY A 26 0.43 -1.53 8.75
CA GLY A 26 1.70 -2.01 8.16
C GLY A 26 2.13 -3.39 8.63
N ARG A 27 1.30 -4.10 9.41
CA ARG A 27 1.57 -5.48 9.86
C ARG A 27 1.35 -6.51 8.75
N LYS A 28 0.48 -6.20 7.79
CA LYS A 28 0.22 -7.02 6.59
C LYS A 28 0.75 -6.30 5.36
N THR A 29 1.56 -7.00 4.57
CA THR A 29 2.26 -6.46 3.38
C THR A 29 2.08 -7.34 2.15
N GLN A 30 1.48 -8.52 2.31
CA GLN A 30 1.23 -9.46 1.22
C GLN A 30 -0.20 -10.01 1.27
N GLN A 31 -0.69 -10.45 0.11
CA GLN A 31 -1.94 -11.19 -0.01
C GLN A 31 -1.89 -12.28 -1.09
N ARG A 32 -2.13 -13.51 -0.68
CA ARG A 32 -2.30 -14.71 -1.51
C ARG A 32 -3.74 -14.84 -1.98
N ARG A 33 -3.90 -15.14 -3.27
CA ARG A 33 -5.19 -15.43 -3.92
C ARG A 33 -4.97 -16.54 -4.95
N ASN A 34 -6.02 -17.32 -5.23
CA ASN A 34 -5.96 -18.33 -6.30
C ASN A 34 -5.75 -17.70 -7.69
N GLY A 35 -6.21 -16.46 -7.90
CA GLY A 35 -6.04 -15.73 -9.16
C GLY A 35 -5.47 -14.33 -8.96
N VAL A 36 -5.20 -13.64 -10.08
CA VAL A 36 -4.63 -12.28 -10.08
C VAL A 36 -5.74 -11.23 -9.90
N TYR A 37 -5.50 -10.30 -8.98
CA TYR A 37 -6.43 -9.22 -8.61
C TYR A 37 -5.86 -7.84 -8.98
N GLY A 38 -4.53 -7.69 -8.97
CA GLY A 38 -3.85 -6.44 -9.32
C GLY A 38 -2.45 -6.72 -9.86
N TYR A 39 -1.95 -5.83 -10.71
CA TYR A 39 -0.59 -5.90 -11.26
C TYR A 39 0.34 -4.91 -10.53
N PRO A 40 1.67 -5.07 -10.63
CA PRO A 40 2.61 -4.08 -10.13
C PRO A 40 2.31 -2.66 -10.65
N ASN A 41 2.46 -1.68 -9.76
CA ASN A 41 2.14 -0.26 -9.92
C ASN A 41 0.65 0.10 -9.91
N GLU A 42 -0.26 -0.87 -9.84
CA GLU A 42 -1.66 -0.55 -9.56
C GLU A 42 -1.87 -0.20 -8.10
N THR A 43 -2.92 0.59 -7.84
CA THR A 43 -3.25 1.08 -6.51
C THR A 43 -4.64 0.62 -6.08
N PHE A 44 -4.82 0.54 -4.76
CA PHE A 44 -6.11 0.29 -4.13
C PHE A 44 -6.19 1.07 -2.82
N ASP A 45 -7.41 1.41 -2.42
CA ASP A 45 -7.66 2.18 -1.20
C ASP A 45 -8.29 1.29 -0.12
N LEU A 46 -7.82 1.47 1.12
CA LEU A 46 -8.40 0.89 2.33
C LEU A 46 -8.59 2.02 3.35
N ASP A 47 -9.84 2.27 3.74
CA ASP A 47 -10.22 3.32 4.70
C ASP A 47 -9.54 4.69 4.43
N GLY A 48 -9.46 5.11 3.17
CA GLY A 48 -8.85 6.38 2.75
C GLY A 48 -7.31 6.40 2.70
N LYS A 49 -6.66 5.28 2.98
CA LYS A 49 -5.21 5.08 2.79
C LYS A 49 -4.96 4.29 1.51
N THR A 50 -4.13 4.86 0.63
CA THR A 50 -3.79 4.28 -0.66
C THR A 50 -2.58 3.36 -0.54
N PHE A 51 -2.65 2.22 -1.23
CA PHE A 51 -1.58 1.23 -1.33
C PHE A 51 -1.23 0.99 -2.78
N VAL A 52 0.01 0.62 -3.03
CA VAL A 52 0.52 0.26 -4.37
C VAL A 52 1.02 -1.17 -4.34
N VAL A 53 0.63 -1.95 -5.35
CA VAL A 53 1.20 -3.30 -5.57
C VAL A 53 2.63 -3.13 -6.07
N THR A 54 3.58 -3.70 -5.36
CA THR A 54 5.01 -3.61 -5.69
C THR A 54 5.50 -4.81 -6.48
N GLU A 55 4.89 -5.97 -6.27
CA GLU A 55 5.32 -7.22 -6.88
C GLU A 55 4.16 -8.20 -6.99
N LEU A 56 4.22 -9.06 -8.01
CA LEU A 56 3.28 -10.15 -8.24
C LEU A 56 4.06 -11.39 -8.69
N TYR A 57 3.92 -12.50 -7.98
CA TYR A 57 4.57 -13.77 -8.30
C TYR A 57 3.71 -14.96 -7.83
N GLN A 58 4.07 -16.17 -8.25
CA GLN A 58 3.46 -17.41 -7.74
C GLN A 58 4.38 -18.08 -6.71
N GLN A 59 3.77 -18.61 -5.65
CA GLN A 59 4.44 -19.40 -4.64
C GLN A 59 3.65 -20.69 -4.39
N ARG A 60 4.35 -21.83 -4.26
CA ARG A 60 3.74 -23.08 -3.79
C ARG A 60 3.39 -22.96 -2.32
N LEU A 61 2.26 -23.54 -1.93
CA LEU A 61 1.81 -23.50 -0.54
C LEU A 61 2.77 -24.25 0.39
N GLY A 62 3.43 -25.31 -0.09
CA GLY A 62 4.44 -26.04 0.67
C GLY A 62 5.75 -25.27 0.90
N ASP A 63 6.00 -24.22 0.11
CA ASP A 63 7.19 -23.37 0.22
C ASP A 63 6.94 -22.15 1.13
N MET A 64 5.76 -22.05 1.75
CA MET A 64 5.44 -20.97 2.69
C MET A 64 6.18 -21.14 4.02
N THR A 65 6.54 -20.01 4.61
CA THR A 65 7.22 -19.92 5.91
C THR A 65 6.37 -19.17 6.96
N ASP A 66 6.81 -19.12 8.21
CA ASP A 66 6.18 -18.24 9.21
C ASP A 66 6.30 -16.76 8.84
N ALA A 67 7.40 -16.35 8.21
CA ALA A 67 7.58 -14.97 7.74
C ALA A 67 6.54 -14.61 6.67
N ASP A 68 6.21 -15.56 5.80
CA ASP A 68 5.16 -15.44 4.79
C ASP A 68 3.76 -15.29 5.41
N ALA A 69 3.48 -16.05 6.48
CA ALA A 69 2.23 -15.93 7.22
C ALA A 69 2.14 -14.59 7.96
N GLN A 70 3.25 -14.10 8.50
CA GLN A 70 3.36 -12.78 9.12
C GLN A 70 3.12 -11.66 8.12
N ALA A 71 3.68 -11.76 6.92
CA ALA A 71 3.39 -10.82 5.83
C ALA A 71 1.90 -10.83 5.40
N GLU A 72 1.20 -11.96 5.60
CA GLU A 72 -0.26 -12.06 5.45
C GLU A 72 -1.07 -11.49 6.62
N GLY A 73 -0.41 -11.13 7.73
CA GLY A 73 -1.05 -10.62 8.95
C GLY A 73 -1.39 -11.69 9.98
N TYR A 74 -0.80 -12.90 9.88
CA TYR A 74 -1.00 -14.00 10.82
C TYR A 74 0.28 -14.28 11.63
N PRO A 75 0.17 -14.76 12.87
CA PRO A 75 1.34 -14.96 13.73
C PRO A 75 2.24 -16.12 13.29
N SER A 76 1.68 -17.17 12.67
CA SER A 76 2.40 -18.37 12.22
C SER A 76 1.74 -19.01 11.01
N LEU A 77 2.50 -19.87 10.30
CA LEU A 77 2.02 -20.68 9.18
C LEU A 77 0.94 -21.67 9.61
N GLU A 78 1.09 -22.27 10.79
CA GLU A 78 0.08 -23.16 11.37
C GLU A 78 -1.28 -22.46 11.51
N MET A 79 -1.30 -21.25 12.11
CA MET A 79 -2.53 -20.49 12.27
C MET A 79 -3.13 -20.04 10.94
N TYR A 80 -2.29 -19.68 9.96
CA TYR A 80 -2.73 -19.37 8.61
C TYR A 80 -3.42 -20.57 7.96
N ARG A 81 -2.77 -21.74 7.96
CA ARG A 81 -3.27 -22.99 7.38
C ARG A 81 -4.60 -23.40 8.03
N ASP A 82 -4.64 -23.43 9.36
CA ASP A 82 -5.83 -23.81 10.11
C ASP A 82 -7.04 -22.94 9.79
N LEU A 83 -6.84 -21.62 9.65
CA LEU A 83 -7.93 -20.71 9.33
C LEU A 83 -8.44 -20.92 7.91
N ILE A 84 -7.55 -21.10 6.92
CA ILE A 84 -7.93 -21.38 5.54
C ILE A 84 -8.76 -22.67 5.46
N LEU A 85 -8.32 -23.74 6.11
CA LEU A 85 -9.04 -25.02 6.12
C LEU A 85 -10.41 -24.91 6.80
N LYS A 86 -10.53 -24.11 7.88
CA LYS A 86 -11.82 -23.83 8.53
C LYS A 86 -12.78 -23.04 7.64
N MET A 87 -12.27 -22.09 6.86
CA MET A 87 -13.09 -21.28 5.96
C MET A 87 -13.54 -22.05 4.70
N HIS A 88 -12.77 -23.06 4.29
CA HIS A 88 -13.03 -23.86 3.09
C HIS A 88 -13.31 -25.32 3.48
N GLY A 89 -14.52 -25.58 3.95
CA GLY A 89 -14.93 -26.93 4.35
C GLY A 89 -14.73 -27.96 3.23
N GLY A 90 -14.09 -29.08 3.56
CA GLY A 90 -13.78 -30.17 2.61
C GLY A 90 -12.52 -29.95 1.77
N MET A 91 -11.83 -28.82 1.94
CA MET A 91 -10.49 -28.62 1.36
C MET A 91 -9.45 -29.35 2.20
N GLU A 92 -8.54 -30.06 1.53
CA GLU A 92 -7.28 -30.50 2.12
C GLU A 92 -6.16 -29.57 1.70
N TRP A 93 -5.22 -29.34 2.61
CA TRP A 93 -4.04 -28.56 2.29
C TRP A 93 -3.15 -29.33 1.33
N ASN A 94 -2.82 -28.73 0.19
CA ASN A 94 -1.98 -29.33 -0.84
C ASN A 94 -0.71 -28.48 -1.02
N ASP A 95 0.43 -29.05 -0.65
CA ASP A 95 1.74 -28.37 -0.74
C ASP A 95 2.18 -28.09 -2.19
N ASP A 96 1.68 -28.87 -3.16
CA ASP A 96 1.95 -28.69 -4.58
C ASP A 96 1.08 -27.61 -5.23
N ALA A 97 0.01 -27.18 -4.55
CA ALA A 97 -0.82 -26.09 -5.05
C ALA A 97 -0.06 -24.75 -4.97
N SER A 98 -0.36 -23.84 -5.90
CA SER A 98 0.26 -22.52 -5.95
C SER A 98 -0.77 -21.41 -5.79
N ALA A 99 -0.34 -20.30 -5.19
CA ALA A 99 -1.12 -19.07 -5.06
C ALA A 99 -0.38 -17.88 -5.66
N TRP A 100 -1.14 -16.89 -6.14
CA TRP A 100 -0.61 -15.59 -6.54
C TRP A 100 -0.40 -14.71 -5.32
N VAL A 101 0.84 -14.30 -5.08
CA VAL A 101 1.24 -13.40 -4.00
C VAL A 101 1.26 -11.98 -4.55
N HIS A 102 0.41 -11.12 -3.98
CA HIS A 102 0.40 -9.68 -4.25
C HIS A 102 1.14 -8.98 -3.11
N CYS A 103 2.35 -8.47 -3.38
CA CYS A 103 3.09 -7.64 -2.44
C CYS A 103 2.65 -6.19 -2.61
N PHE A 104 2.46 -5.48 -1.50
CA PHE A 104 2.06 -4.08 -1.53
C PHE A 104 2.65 -3.28 -0.38
N LYS A 105 2.68 -1.96 -0.55
CA LYS A 105 3.07 -1.00 0.47
C LYS A 105 2.16 0.21 0.47
N ALA A 106 2.11 0.92 1.58
CA ALA A 106 1.42 2.20 1.66
C ALA A 106 2.07 3.18 0.66
N GLN A 107 1.24 3.88 -0.11
CA GLN A 107 1.71 4.94 -0.97
C GLN A 107 1.93 6.19 -0.12
N GLU A 108 3.16 6.70 -0.09
CA GLU A 108 3.45 7.97 0.55
C GLU A 108 2.74 9.09 -0.23
N LYS A 109 1.90 9.88 0.46
CA LYS A 109 1.39 11.11 -0.12
C LYS A 109 2.53 12.12 -0.10
N THR A 110 3.20 12.30 -1.23
CA THR A 110 4.08 13.45 -1.41
C THR A 110 3.20 14.69 -1.30
N LEU A 111 3.33 15.44 -0.20
CA LEU A 111 2.73 16.76 -0.10
C LEU A 111 3.37 17.62 -1.19
N GLN A 112 2.65 17.85 -2.30
CA GLN A 112 3.02 18.89 -3.22
C GLN A 112 2.95 20.21 -2.43
N ALA A 113 4.11 20.83 -2.19
CA ALA A 113 4.17 22.14 -1.58
C ALA A 113 3.31 23.09 -2.43
N ARG A 114 2.18 23.53 -1.87
CA ARG A 114 1.36 24.58 -2.49
C ARG A 114 2.24 25.83 -2.55
N SER A 115 2.71 26.17 -3.75
CA SER A 115 3.36 27.45 -3.99
C SER A 115 2.34 28.56 -3.75
N PHE A 116 2.36 29.15 -2.56
CA PHE A 116 1.67 30.40 -2.30
C PHE A 116 2.43 31.48 -3.06
N LYS A 117 1.87 31.96 -4.18
CA LYS A 117 2.28 33.24 -4.75
C LYS A 117 2.04 34.31 -3.67
N VAL A 118 3.11 34.77 -3.03
CA VAL A 118 3.07 35.98 -2.21
C VAL A 118 2.80 37.14 -3.17
N ALA A 119 1.55 37.57 -3.22
CA ALA A 119 1.13 38.74 -3.96
C ALA A 119 1.68 39.99 -3.26
N HIS A 120 2.77 40.53 -3.80
CA HIS A 120 2.95 41.94 -4.15
C HIS A 120 2.15 42.98 -3.33
N ILE A 121 2.44 43.16 -2.05
CA ILE A 121 2.08 44.33 -1.22
C ILE A 121 3.25 44.45 -0.23
N ILE A 122 4.17 45.41 -0.29
CA ILE A 122 4.02 46.84 -0.05
C ILE A 122 5.09 47.60 -0.87
N ARG A 123 4.64 48.48 -1.78
CA ARG A 123 5.39 49.66 -2.23
C ARG A 123 4.97 50.82 -1.33
N LEU A 124 5.92 51.72 -1.05
CA LEU A 124 5.80 53.04 -0.40
C LEU A 124 6.02 53.07 1.12
N TYR A 125 7.29 53.13 1.52
CA TYR A 125 7.89 53.90 2.62
C TYR A 125 9.40 53.67 2.42
N ASP A 126 10.14 54.52 1.71
CA ASP A 126 10.73 55.73 2.28
C ASP A 126 11.27 56.62 1.14
N SER A 127 10.68 57.80 0.94
CA SER A 127 11.26 58.87 0.11
C SER A 127 11.40 60.18 0.88
N HIS A 128 11.55 60.12 2.21
CA HIS A 128 11.64 61.30 3.08
C HIS A 128 12.86 61.30 4.00
N ALA A 129 14.00 60.76 3.55
CA ALA A 129 15.27 60.81 4.30
C ALA A 129 16.49 61.21 3.43
N ALA A 130 16.32 62.13 2.47
CA ALA A 130 17.44 62.63 1.66
C ALA A 130 17.38 64.15 1.40
N THR A 131 17.15 64.96 2.44
CA THR A 131 17.20 66.43 2.32
C THR A 131 17.92 67.16 3.46
N LEU A 132 18.80 66.52 4.23
CA LEU A 132 19.64 67.23 5.22
C LEU A 132 21.00 66.55 5.39
N LEU A 133 21.97 66.88 4.52
CA LEU A 133 23.43 66.87 4.77
C LEU A 133 24.19 67.26 3.48
N LYS A 134 24.07 68.52 3.05
CA LYS A 134 24.97 69.16 2.06
C LYS A 134 25.28 70.63 2.38
N GLN A 135 25.28 71.01 3.65
CA GLN A 135 25.86 72.27 4.12
C GLN A 135 26.51 72.04 5.49
N LEU A 136 27.66 71.37 5.50
CA LEU A 136 28.82 71.64 6.35
C LEU A 136 30.04 71.03 5.65
#